data_AF-A0A412FAN4-F1
#
_entry.id   AF-A0A412FAN4-F1
#
_cell.length_a   1.000
_cell.length_b   1.000
_cell.length_c   1.000
_cell.angle_alpha   90.00
_cell.angle_beta   90.00
_cell.angle_gamma   90.00
#
_symmetry.space_group_name_H-M   'P 1'
#
loop_
_entity.id
_entity.type
_entity.pdbx_description
1 polymer ?
#
loop_
_entity_poly.entity_id
_entity_poly.type
_entity_poly.pdbx_seq_one_letter_code
_entity_poly.pdbx_strand_id
1 'polypeptide(L)'
;ETPEQRERQAVRPPTEAPKDRRKQAAGTPRTGSLFDTPENPEEEEPGKETPQIREADMKPRPFEGEVAPYFREGTLVTDGQNRVGYLREIESLQPMFHPLELTPAQRTKASMYIEIRDAYYHLYNNEAETLTANPALREMLNRLYDNFTERFGRLNDKRNLDLIKMDARGTEILSLERYIDGKARKADIFERPV
;
A
#
# COMPACT_ATOMS: atom_id res chain seq x y z
N GLU A 1 -33.18 50.11 -5.23
CA GLU A 1 -33.14 51.22 -6.20
C GLU A 1 -31.82 51.14 -6.96
N THR A 2 -31.89 50.93 -8.28
CA THR A 2 -30.81 51.16 -9.26
C THR A 2 -30.77 52.68 -9.59
N PRO A 3 -29.71 53.24 -10.22
CA PRO A 3 -29.50 53.07 -11.67
C PRO A 3 -28.00 53.15 -12.14
N GLU A 4 -27.64 52.47 -13.25
CA GLU A 4 -27.18 53.05 -14.56
C GLU A 4 -25.71 53.53 -14.60
N GLN A 5 -24.89 53.43 -15.67
CA GLN A 5 -25.00 53.28 -17.13
C GLN A 5 -23.57 52.90 -17.67
N ARG A 6 -23.38 51.96 -18.63
CA ARG A 6 -23.18 52.13 -20.11
C ARG A 6 -21.94 52.97 -20.52
N GLU A 7 -20.97 52.47 -21.30
CA GLU A 7 -20.86 52.40 -22.79
C GLU A 7 -19.60 51.55 -23.17
N ARG A 8 -19.48 50.58 -24.11
CA ARG A 8 -19.71 50.49 -25.57
C ARG A 8 -18.93 51.54 -26.38
N GLN A 9 -17.80 51.23 -27.05
CA GLN A 9 -17.60 50.76 -28.45
C GLN A 9 -16.25 51.38 -28.91
N ALA A 10 -15.48 51.01 -29.93
CA ALA A 10 -15.30 49.82 -30.77
C ALA A 10 -14.19 50.14 -31.83
N VAL A 11 -13.76 49.10 -32.55
CA VAL A 11 -13.27 49.07 -33.96
C VAL A 11 -11.75 49.22 -34.26
N ARG A 12 -11.32 48.28 -35.13
CA ARG A 12 -10.01 47.82 -35.65
C ARG A 12 -9.63 48.56 -36.99
N PRO A 13 -8.85 48.00 -37.95
CA PRO A 13 -7.42 47.60 -38.10
C PRO A 13 -6.81 48.24 -39.42
N PRO A 14 -6.11 47.56 -40.38
CA PRO A 14 -4.90 46.68 -40.46
C PRO A 14 -3.84 47.18 -41.50
N THR A 15 -2.67 46.53 -41.65
CA THR A 15 -1.90 46.31 -42.93
C THR A 15 -0.64 45.46 -42.64
N GLU A 16 -0.53 44.19 -43.05
CA GLU A 16 -0.15 43.57 -44.35
C GLU A 16 1.36 43.40 -44.62
N ALA A 17 1.69 42.21 -45.15
CA ALA A 17 3.00 41.58 -45.37
C ALA A 17 3.69 42.03 -46.70
N PRO A 18 4.85 41.50 -47.16
CA PRO A 18 4.91 40.14 -47.75
C PRO A 18 6.25 39.35 -47.63
N LYS A 19 6.22 38.13 -48.16
CA LYS A 19 7.20 37.03 -48.22
C LYS A 19 8.24 37.19 -49.33
N ASP A 20 9.38 36.48 -49.24
CA ASP A 20 10.00 35.85 -50.41
C ASP A 20 10.79 34.54 -50.15
N ARG A 21 10.91 33.70 -51.18
CA ARG A 21 11.23 32.24 -51.19
C ARG A 21 12.62 31.89 -51.80
N ARG A 22 13.06 30.62 -51.54
CA ARG A 22 13.91 29.68 -52.36
C ARG A 22 15.45 29.86 -52.31
N LYS A 23 16.35 28.85 -52.41
CA LYS A 23 16.36 27.34 -52.46
C LYS A 23 17.85 26.84 -52.50
N GLN A 24 18.18 25.66 -51.91
CA GLN A 24 19.13 24.56 -52.34
C GLN A 24 20.62 24.88 -52.71
N ALA A 25 21.67 24.04 -52.58
CA ALA A 25 21.98 22.72 -51.98
C ALA A 25 23.52 22.43 -52.16
N ALA A 26 24.04 21.38 -51.48
CA ALA A 26 25.18 20.48 -51.81
C ALA A 26 26.60 20.71 -51.22
N GLY A 27 27.16 19.64 -50.59
CA GLY A 27 28.60 19.41 -50.38
C GLY A 27 29.02 18.63 -49.09
N THR A 28 29.14 17.30 -49.16
CA THR A 28 29.81 16.37 -48.18
C THR A 28 31.35 16.30 -48.43
N PRO A 29 32.25 15.60 -47.68
CA PRO A 29 32.16 14.85 -46.39
C PRO A 29 33.38 14.92 -45.39
N ARG A 30 33.17 14.34 -44.18
CA ARG A 30 34.10 13.57 -43.27
C ARG A 30 35.32 14.22 -42.57
N THR A 31 35.29 14.17 -41.23
CA THR A 31 36.22 13.57 -40.22
C THR A 31 35.70 14.04 -38.85
N GLY A 32 35.64 13.35 -37.70
CA GLY A 32 36.09 12.08 -37.17
C GLY A 32 36.03 12.23 -35.62
N SER A 33 35.94 11.10 -34.90
CA SER A 33 36.08 10.95 -33.44
C SER A 33 34.82 11.22 -32.58
N LEU A 34 34.11 10.20 -32.06
CA LEU A 34 34.50 9.19 -31.06
C LEU A 34 34.52 9.75 -29.63
N PHE A 35 33.38 10.22 -29.12
CA PHE A 35 33.02 10.15 -27.71
C PHE A 35 31.50 9.94 -27.64
N ASP A 36 31.14 8.68 -27.43
CA ASP A 36 29.80 8.21 -27.12
C ASP A 36 29.59 8.41 -25.62
N THR A 37 28.68 9.30 -25.25
CA THR A 37 28.16 9.36 -23.89
C THR A 37 26.76 9.95 -23.95
N PRO A 38 25.71 9.12 -23.82
CA PRO A 38 24.50 9.56 -23.17
C PRO A 38 24.64 9.24 -21.68
N GLU A 39 24.92 10.28 -20.88
CA GLU A 39 24.34 10.33 -19.54
C GLU A 39 22.83 10.35 -19.72
N ASN A 40 22.21 9.18 -19.52
CA ASN A 40 20.80 9.12 -19.17
C ASN A 40 20.73 8.13 -18.00
N PRO A 41 20.70 8.59 -16.74
CA PRO A 41 20.14 7.73 -15.71
C PRO A 41 18.67 7.55 -16.11
N GLU A 42 18.31 6.33 -16.46
CA GLU A 42 16.92 5.92 -16.58
C GLU A 42 16.24 6.28 -15.25
N GLU A 43 15.54 7.42 -15.25
CA GLU A 43 14.52 7.71 -14.26
C GLU A 43 13.47 6.61 -14.45
N GLU A 44 13.55 5.57 -13.63
CA GLU A 44 12.49 4.58 -13.48
C GLU A 44 11.24 5.32 -12.99
N GLU A 45 10.41 5.76 -13.94
CA GLU A 45 9.05 6.23 -13.71
C GLU A 45 8.26 5.14 -12.96
N PRO A 46 7.83 5.37 -11.70
CA PRO A 46 7.12 4.37 -10.91
C PRO A 46 5.68 4.30 -11.40
N GLY A 47 5.39 3.50 -12.44
CA GLY A 47 3.99 3.40 -12.88
C GLY A 47 3.63 2.58 -14.12
N LYS A 48 4.55 1.94 -14.83
CA LYS A 48 4.19 1.13 -16.02
C LYS A 48 4.65 -0.33 -15.91
N GLU A 49 4.07 -1.05 -14.96
CA GLU A 49 4.06 -2.52 -15.02
C GLU A 49 3.32 -2.94 -16.29
N THR A 50 3.99 -3.67 -17.18
CA THR A 50 3.35 -4.23 -18.38
C THR A 50 2.34 -5.31 -17.98
N PRO A 51 1.27 -5.56 -18.78
CA PRO A 51 0.25 -6.55 -18.44
C PRO A 51 0.79 -7.94 -18.11
N GLN A 52 1.89 -8.35 -18.77
CA GLN A 52 2.53 -9.65 -18.56
C GLN A 52 3.20 -9.77 -17.17
N ILE A 53 3.77 -8.69 -16.64
CA ILE A 53 4.37 -8.67 -15.30
C ILE A 53 3.26 -8.82 -14.25
N ARG A 54 2.15 -8.09 -14.42
CA ARG A 54 0.97 -8.19 -13.55
C ARG A 54 0.36 -9.59 -13.53
N GLU A 55 0.26 -10.25 -14.68
CA GLU A 55 -0.30 -11.61 -14.76
C GLU A 55 0.58 -12.66 -14.08
N ALA A 56 1.91 -12.54 -14.19
CA ALA A 56 2.84 -13.45 -13.50
C ALA A 56 2.76 -13.27 -11.97
N ASP A 57 2.65 -12.02 -11.53
CA ASP A 57 2.63 -11.63 -10.12
C ASP A 57 1.37 -12.10 -9.37
N MET A 58 0.29 -12.37 -10.09
CA MET A 58 -0.99 -12.82 -9.54
C MET A 58 -1.15 -14.34 -9.48
N LYS A 59 -0.15 -15.10 -9.95
CA LYS A 59 -0.18 -16.57 -9.87
C LYS A 59 0.18 -17.05 -8.46
N PRO A 60 -0.47 -18.11 -7.97
CA PRO A 60 -0.03 -18.80 -6.76
C PRO A 60 1.42 -19.27 -6.89
N ARG A 61 2.19 -19.13 -5.82
CA ARG A 61 3.62 -19.47 -5.77
C ARG A 61 4.00 -19.95 -4.37
N PRO A 62 5.12 -20.67 -4.20
CA PRO A 62 5.61 -21.00 -2.88
C PRO A 62 5.75 -19.77 -1.98
N PHE A 63 5.37 -19.92 -0.71
CA PHE A 63 5.59 -18.89 0.29
C PHE A 63 7.06 -18.91 0.73
N GLU A 64 7.73 -17.76 0.58
CA GLU A 64 9.16 -17.61 0.89
C GLU A 64 9.42 -17.08 2.32
N GLY A 65 8.36 -16.70 3.04
CA GLY A 65 8.47 -16.18 4.41
C GLY A 65 8.52 -17.27 5.48
N GLU A 66 8.83 -16.86 6.71
CA GLU A 66 8.74 -17.75 7.87
C GLU A 66 7.28 -18.05 8.21
N VAL A 67 6.97 -19.33 8.44
CA VAL A 67 5.64 -19.78 8.83
C VAL A 67 5.50 -19.66 10.34
N ALA A 68 4.80 -18.62 10.80
CA ALA A 68 4.61 -18.42 12.23
C ALA A 68 3.68 -19.50 12.84
N PRO A 69 3.84 -19.89 14.12
CA PRO A 69 3.07 -20.97 14.74
C PRO A 69 1.54 -20.77 14.74
N TYR A 70 1.11 -19.51 14.68
CA TYR A 70 -0.31 -19.14 14.64
C TYR A 70 -0.91 -19.11 13.22
N PHE A 71 -0.11 -19.24 12.16
CA PHE A 71 -0.64 -19.26 10.80
C PHE A 71 -1.53 -20.49 10.58
N ARG A 72 -2.60 -20.31 9.82
CA ARG A 72 -3.59 -21.33 9.45
C ARG A 72 -3.94 -21.19 7.96
N GLU A 73 -4.66 -22.17 7.44
CA GLU A 73 -5.21 -22.10 6.09
C GLU A 73 -6.06 -20.83 5.93
N GLY A 74 -5.71 -19.97 4.96
CA GLY A 74 -6.36 -18.66 4.76
C GLY A 74 -5.77 -17.50 5.55
N THR A 75 -4.65 -17.68 6.26
CA THR A 75 -3.96 -16.55 6.92
C THR A 75 -3.48 -15.53 5.89
N LEU A 76 -3.79 -14.25 6.12
CA LEU A 76 -3.31 -13.17 5.26
C LEU A 76 -1.83 -12.87 5.52
N VAL A 77 -1.03 -12.68 4.48
CA VAL A 77 0.38 -12.31 4.63
C VAL A 77 0.78 -11.27 3.59
N THR A 78 1.86 -10.57 3.87
CA THR A 78 2.52 -9.68 2.92
C THR A 78 3.79 -10.35 2.43
N ASP A 79 4.01 -10.41 1.11
CA ASP A 79 5.25 -10.95 0.54
C ASP A 79 6.38 -9.90 0.51
N GLY A 80 7.59 -10.31 0.10
CA GLY A 80 8.75 -9.42 0.01
C GLY A 80 8.61 -8.24 -0.97
N GLN A 81 7.55 -8.22 -1.80
CA GLN A 81 7.22 -7.13 -2.72
C GLN A 81 6.01 -6.31 -2.24
N ASN A 82 5.69 -6.37 -0.95
CA ASN A 82 4.56 -5.69 -0.33
C ASN A 82 3.19 -6.05 -0.93
N ARG A 83 3.06 -7.23 -1.56
CA ARG A 83 1.78 -7.71 -2.05
C ARG A 83 1.09 -8.49 -0.95
N VAL A 84 -0.21 -8.26 -0.81
CA VAL A 84 -1.03 -8.97 0.15
C VAL A 84 -1.66 -10.18 -0.54
N GLY A 85 -1.67 -11.30 0.16
CA GLY A 85 -2.28 -12.54 -0.27
C GLY A 85 -2.68 -13.39 0.91
N TYR A 86 -3.16 -14.61 0.65
CA TYR A 86 -3.45 -15.60 1.69
C TYR A 86 -2.65 -16.87 1.49
N LEU A 87 -2.38 -17.57 2.59
CA LEU A 87 -1.70 -18.86 2.56
C LEU A 87 -2.68 -20.00 2.31
N ARG A 88 -2.23 -20.97 1.52
CA ARG A 88 -2.84 -22.29 1.38
C ARG A 88 -1.83 -23.40 1.55
N GLU A 89 -2.33 -24.61 1.74
CA GLU A 89 -1.52 -25.83 1.86
C GLU A 89 -0.52 -25.70 3.02
N ILE A 90 -0.94 -25.08 4.12
CA ILE A 90 -0.03 -24.77 5.23
C ILE A 90 0.53 -26.00 5.94
N GLU A 91 -0.20 -27.11 5.93
CA GLU A 91 0.22 -28.40 6.49
C GLU A 91 1.12 -29.19 5.52
N SER A 92 1.28 -28.72 4.28
CA SER A 92 2.18 -29.33 3.32
C SER A 92 3.64 -28.97 3.61
N LEU A 93 4.57 -29.65 2.92
CA LEU A 93 6.00 -29.35 3.02
C LEU A 93 6.33 -27.90 2.58
N GLN A 94 5.49 -27.31 1.73
CA GLN A 94 5.72 -25.98 1.16
C GLN A 94 4.40 -25.21 1.03
N PRO A 95 4.07 -24.33 1.99
CA PRO A 95 2.89 -23.48 1.89
C PRO A 95 2.91 -22.62 0.63
N MET A 96 1.73 -22.37 0.08
CA MET A 96 1.55 -21.60 -1.14
C MET A 96 0.96 -20.23 -0.81
N PHE A 97 1.57 -19.17 -1.35
CA PHE A 97 1.06 -17.81 -1.33
C PHE A 97 0.13 -17.57 -2.53
N HIS A 98 -1.09 -17.14 -2.26
CA HIS A 98 -2.08 -16.77 -3.25
C HIS A 98 -2.30 -15.25 -3.22
N PRO A 99 -1.80 -14.49 -4.21
CA PRO A 99 -1.94 -13.04 -4.26
C PRO A 99 -3.41 -12.58 -4.30
N LEU A 100 -3.72 -11.46 -3.66
CA LEU A 100 -5.03 -10.81 -3.73
C LEU A 100 -4.99 -9.57 -4.63
N GLU A 101 -6.03 -9.41 -5.44
CA GLU A 101 -6.19 -8.21 -6.27
C GLU A 101 -6.80 -7.09 -5.43
N LEU A 102 -5.94 -6.22 -4.92
CA LEU A 102 -6.33 -5.10 -4.06
C LEU A 102 -5.96 -3.78 -4.71
N THR A 103 -6.86 -2.80 -4.60
CA THR A 103 -6.52 -1.39 -4.85
C THR A 103 -5.38 -0.95 -3.92
N PRO A 104 -4.60 0.10 -4.27
CA PRO A 104 -3.52 0.58 -3.39
C PRO A 104 -4.01 0.90 -1.97
N ALA A 105 -5.18 1.52 -1.82
CA ALA A 105 -5.76 1.82 -0.52
C ALA A 105 -6.13 0.56 0.29
N GLN A 106 -6.71 -0.46 -0.36
CA GLN A 106 -7.01 -1.73 0.29
C GLN A 106 -5.73 -2.48 0.69
N ARG A 107 -4.71 -2.45 -0.17
CA ARG A 107 -3.40 -3.06 0.11
C ARG A 107 -2.76 -2.42 1.33
N THR A 108 -2.65 -1.08 1.38
CA THR A 108 -2.12 -0.38 2.56
C THR A 108 -2.87 -0.73 3.83
N LYS A 109 -4.21 -0.74 3.76
CA LYS A 109 -5.05 -1.11 4.92
C LYS A 109 -4.80 -2.55 5.37
N ALA A 110 -4.70 -3.49 4.43
CA ALA A 110 -4.45 -4.89 4.72
C ALA A 110 -3.05 -5.11 5.31
N SER A 111 -2.01 -4.48 4.76
CA SER A 111 -0.65 -4.55 5.33
C SER A 111 -0.60 -4.00 6.76
N MET A 112 -1.21 -2.84 7.03
CA MET A 112 -1.26 -2.28 8.39
C MET A 112 -2.04 -3.18 9.37
N TYR A 113 -3.11 -3.83 8.91
CA TYR A 113 -3.84 -4.81 9.70
C TYR A 113 -2.97 -6.05 10.02
N ILE A 114 -2.27 -6.59 9.02
CA ILE A 114 -1.38 -7.75 9.18
C ILE A 114 -0.29 -7.44 10.22
N GLU A 115 0.31 -6.25 10.17
CA GLU A 115 1.29 -5.81 11.16
C GLU A 115 0.72 -5.79 12.59
N ILE A 116 -0.51 -5.30 12.79
CA ILE A 116 -1.18 -5.35 14.11
C ILE A 116 -1.36 -6.78 14.58
N ARG A 117 -1.84 -7.67 13.68
CA ARG A 117 -2.06 -9.08 14.01
C ARG A 117 -0.76 -9.76 14.43
N ASP A 118 0.30 -9.56 13.67
CA ASP A 118 1.57 -10.22 13.91
C ASP A 118 2.21 -9.70 15.21
N ALA A 119 2.13 -8.39 15.47
CA ALA A 119 2.56 -7.80 16.74
C ALA A 119 1.74 -8.30 17.93
N TYR A 120 0.42 -8.47 17.77
CA TYR A 120 -0.45 -9.03 18.80
C TYR A 120 -0.04 -10.45 19.19
N TYR A 121 0.10 -11.35 18.22
CA TYR A 121 0.48 -12.73 18.51
C TYR A 121 1.90 -12.82 19.06
N HIS A 122 2.82 -11.99 18.58
CA HIS A 122 4.18 -11.97 19.08
C HIS A 122 4.24 -11.51 20.55
N LEU A 123 3.53 -10.44 20.90
CA LEU A 123 3.42 -9.98 22.29
C LEU A 123 2.73 -11.03 23.18
N TYR A 124 1.58 -11.53 22.76
CA TYR A 124 0.79 -12.50 23.53
C TYR A 124 1.62 -13.76 23.83
N ASN A 125 2.24 -14.35 22.80
CA ASN A 125 3.03 -15.57 22.97
C ASN A 125 4.26 -15.31 23.84
N ASN A 126 4.97 -14.19 23.62
CA ASN A 126 6.17 -13.87 24.40
C ASN A 126 5.87 -13.74 25.89
N GLU A 127 4.80 -13.04 26.26
CA GLU A 127 4.45 -12.84 27.67
C GLU A 127 3.84 -14.10 28.29
N ALA A 128 3.02 -14.85 27.54
CA ALA A 128 2.46 -16.12 28.00
C ALA A 128 3.53 -17.20 28.24
N GLU A 129 4.58 -17.24 27.40
CA GLU A 129 5.67 -18.22 27.53
C GLU A 129 6.68 -17.83 28.61
N THR A 130 7.05 -16.55 28.69
CA THR A 130 8.08 -16.08 29.63
C THR A 130 7.51 -15.73 31.00
N LEU A 131 6.20 -15.50 31.12
CA LEU A 131 5.52 -14.96 32.30
C LEU A 131 6.11 -13.60 32.74
N THR A 132 6.66 -12.85 31.79
CA THR A 132 7.24 -11.52 32.03
C THR A 132 6.66 -10.49 31.09
N ALA A 133 6.57 -9.24 31.56
CA ALA A 133 6.13 -8.14 30.73
C ALA A 133 7.16 -7.83 29.63
N ASN A 134 6.67 -7.54 28.43
CA ASN A 134 7.47 -7.01 27.34
C ASN A 134 6.97 -5.60 26.92
N PRO A 135 7.50 -4.53 27.55
CA PRO A 135 7.08 -3.17 27.26
C PRO A 135 7.29 -2.75 25.81
N ALA A 136 8.41 -3.17 25.19
CA ALA A 136 8.75 -2.77 23.82
C ALA A 136 7.75 -3.31 22.78
N LEU A 137 7.38 -4.59 22.88
CA LEU A 137 6.38 -5.19 21.99
C LEU A 137 4.98 -4.59 22.22
N ARG A 138 4.65 -4.24 23.46
CA ARG A 138 3.40 -3.56 23.80
C ARG A 138 3.33 -2.14 23.26
N GLU A 139 4.41 -1.37 23.37
CA GLU A 139 4.51 -0.04 22.76
C GLU A 139 4.39 -0.13 21.23
N MET A 140 5.03 -1.14 20.62
CA MET A 140 4.90 -1.41 19.19
C MET A 140 3.44 -1.69 18.80
N LEU A 141 2.76 -2.59 19.50
CA LEU A 141 1.35 -2.91 19.25
C LEU A 141 0.46 -1.67 19.42
N ASN A 142 0.68 -0.86 20.45
CA ASN A 142 -0.03 0.41 20.65
C ASN A 142 0.13 1.34 19.45
N ARG A 143 1.37 1.58 19.01
CA ARG A 143 1.68 2.47 17.89
C ARG A 143 1.03 1.99 16.59
N LEU A 144 1.10 0.68 16.30
CA LEU A 144 0.49 0.10 15.10
C LEU A 144 -1.04 0.26 15.12
N TYR A 145 -1.67 -0.03 16.26
CA TYR A 145 -3.10 0.15 16.46
C TYR A 145 -3.53 1.62 16.30
N ASP A 146 -2.82 2.55 16.94
CA ASP A 146 -3.16 3.99 16.87
C ASP A 146 -3.03 4.52 15.43
N ASN A 147 -1.95 4.14 14.72
CA ASN A 147 -1.77 4.51 13.31
C ASN A 147 -2.87 3.96 12.40
N PHE A 148 -3.32 2.72 12.63
CA PHE A 148 -4.41 2.14 11.86
C PHE A 148 -5.72 2.86 12.15
N THR A 149 -6.03 3.11 13.42
CA THR A 149 -7.30 3.72 13.81
C THR A 149 -7.43 5.18 13.41
N GLU A 150 -6.32 5.92 13.36
CA GLU A 150 -6.27 7.28 12.81
C GLU A 150 -6.70 7.31 11.34
N ARG A 151 -6.30 6.32 10.54
CA ARG A 151 -6.54 6.29 9.09
C ARG A 151 -7.83 5.59 8.69
N PHE A 152 -8.13 4.47 9.35
CA PHE A 152 -9.19 3.54 8.95
C PHE A 152 -10.24 3.33 10.02
N GLY A 153 -10.16 4.05 11.15
CA GLY A 153 -11.03 3.87 12.31
C GLY A 153 -10.82 2.55 13.03
N ARG A 154 -11.75 2.25 13.93
CA ARG A 154 -11.65 1.13 14.87
C ARG A 154 -11.66 -0.20 14.15
N LEU A 155 -10.95 -1.20 14.67
CA LEU A 155 -10.92 -2.55 14.12
C LEU A 155 -12.33 -3.13 13.98
N ASN A 156 -13.19 -2.89 14.97
CA ASN A 156 -14.58 -3.36 14.98
C ASN A 156 -15.56 -2.49 14.15
N ASP A 157 -15.10 -1.44 13.47
CA ASP A 157 -15.97 -0.69 12.55
C ASP A 157 -16.40 -1.58 11.39
N LYS A 158 -17.67 -1.48 10.95
CA LYS A 158 -18.22 -2.30 9.85
C LYS A 158 -17.35 -2.32 8.59
N ARG A 159 -16.71 -1.20 8.26
CA ARG A 159 -15.80 -1.05 7.09
C ARG A 159 -14.51 -1.87 7.19
N ASN A 160 -14.15 -2.37 8.37
CA ASN A 160 -12.91 -3.09 8.64
C ASN A 160 -13.17 -4.59 8.85
N LEU A 161 -14.38 -4.96 9.28
CA LEU A 161 -14.75 -6.34 9.59
C LEU A 161 -14.54 -7.31 8.43
N ASP A 162 -14.85 -6.93 7.19
CA ASP A 162 -14.72 -7.85 6.04
C ASP A 162 -13.27 -8.24 5.79
N LEU A 163 -12.34 -7.28 5.87
CA LEU A 163 -10.90 -7.53 5.76
C LEU A 163 -10.42 -8.46 6.88
N ILE A 164 -10.81 -8.16 8.12
CA ILE A 164 -10.34 -8.91 9.30
C ILE A 164 -10.90 -10.34 9.29
N LYS A 165 -12.16 -10.52 8.89
CA LYS A 165 -12.80 -11.85 8.81
C LYS A 165 -12.33 -12.69 7.65
N MET A 166 -11.75 -12.09 6.61
CA MET A 166 -11.09 -12.82 5.52
C MET A 166 -9.83 -13.54 6.02
N ASP A 167 -9.22 -13.05 7.10
CA ASP A 167 -8.07 -13.69 7.72
C ASP A 167 -8.49 -14.78 8.71
N ALA A 168 -7.94 -15.98 8.53
CA ALA A 168 -8.22 -17.14 9.36
C ALA A 168 -8.04 -16.91 10.88
N ARG A 169 -7.14 -15.99 11.27
CA ARG A 169 -6.85 -15.65 12.68
C ARG A 169 -7.18 -14.19 13.03
N GLY A 170 -8.03 -13.56 12.23
CA GLY A 170 -8.39 -12.15 12.44
C GLY A 170 -9.41 -11.93 13.55
N THR A 171 -10.18 -12.94 13.93
CA THR A 171 -11.22 -12.80 14.97
C THR A 171 -10.61 -12.42 16.32
N GLU A 172 -9.46 -12.97 16.67
CA GLU A 172 -8.72 -12.61 17.89
C GLU A 172 -8.32 -11.13 17.89
N ILE A 173 -8.03 -10.56 16.73
CA ILE A 173 -7.61 -9.15 16.61
C ILE A 173 -8.77 -8.20 16.92
N LEU A 174 -10.02 -8.63 16.69
CA LEU A 174 -11.21 -7.87 17.09
C LEU A 174 -11.32 -7.74 18.62
N SER A 175 -10.68 -8.63 19.39
CA SER A 175 -10.67 -8.57 20.85
C SER A 175 -9.78 -7.46 21.42
N LEU A 176 -8.93 -6.85 20.59
CA LEU A 176 -8.16 -5.65 20.95
C LEU A 176 -9.06 -4.45 21.30
N GLU A 177 -10.34 -4.52 20.94
CA GLU A 177 -11.34 -3.52 21.26
C GLU A 177 -12.48 -4.13 22.07
N ARG A 178 -12.70 -3.60 23.26
CA ARG A 178 -13.78 -4.01 24.16
C ARG A 178 -14.89 -2.98 24.14
N TYR A 179 -16.14 -3.42 24.26
CA TYR A 179 -17.29 -2.53 24.42
C TYR A 179 -17.70 -2.47 25.89
N ILE A 180 -17.55 -1.30 26.49
CA ILE A 180 -18.00 -1.01 27.86
C ILE A 180 -18.99 0.15 27.75
N ASP A 181 -20.22 -0.04 28.24
CA ASP A 181 -21.32 0.93 28.13
C ASP A 181 -21.56 1.42 26.69
N GLY A 182 -21.47 0.50 25.72
CA GLY A 182 -21.64 0.80 24.30
C GLY A 182 -20.51 1.61 23.66
N LYS A 183 -19.42 1.88 24.39
CA LYS A 183 -18.23 2.59 23.86
C LYS A 183 -17.08 1.62 23.69
N ALA A 184 -16.47 1.60 22.50
CA ALA A 184 -15.26 0.83 22.29
C ALA A 184 -14.08 1.46 23.07
N ARG A 185 -13.30 0.59 23.70
CA ARG A 185 -12.09 0.88 24.48
C ARG A 185 -11.00 -0.10 24.08
N LYS A 186 -9.73 0.30 24.18
CA LYS A 186 -8.60 -0.63 24.03
C LYS A 186 -8.72 -1.77 25.06
N ALA A 187 -8.30 -2.96 24.65
CA ALA A 187 -8.15 -4.10 25.53
C ALA A 187 -7.01 -3.89 26.54
N ASP A 188 -6.95 -4.77 27.53
CA ASP A 188 -5.98 -4.68 28.61
C ASP A 188 -4.55 -5.08 28.21
N ILE A 189 -4.38 -5.88 27.15
CA ILE A 189 -3.04 -6.22 26.60
C ILE A 189 -2.21 -4.97 26.26
N PHE A 190 -2.86 -3.85 25.96
CA PHE A 190 -2.19 -2.58 25.68
C PHE A 190 -1.55 -1.92 26.91
N GLU A 191 -1.89 -2.34 28.13
CA GLU A 191 -1.48 -1.72 29.38
C GLU A 191 -0.78 -2.69 30.35
N ARG A 192 -1.16 -3.98 30.32
CA ARG A 192 -0.65 -5.00 31.24
C ARG A 192 -0.32 -6.32 30.52
N PRO A 193 0.53 -7.16 31.14
CA PRO A 193 0.81 -8.51 30.63
C PRO A 193 -0.42 -9.39 30.55
N VAL A 194 -0.39 -10.34 29.62
CA VAL A 194 -1.43 -11.37 29.44
C VAL A 194 -1.29 -12.54 30.42
#